data_AF-A0A953S5F6-F1
#
_entry.id   AF-A0A953S5F6-F1
#
_cell.length_a   1.000
_cell.length_b   1.000
_cell.length_c   1.000
_cell.angle_alpha   90.00
_cell.angle_beta   90.00
_cell.angle_gamma   90.00
#
_symmetry.space_group_name_H-M   'P 1'
#
loop_
_entity.id
_entity.type
_entity.pdbx_description
1 polymer ?
#
loop_
_entity_poly.entity_id
_entity_poly.type
_entity_poly.pdbx_seq_one_letter_code
_entity_poly.pdbx_strand_id
1 'polypeptide(L)'
;MPVKANHRNEYQCTIEVNQNGKYCVRVRAMFTRKGWTLPVYFLASTFDRSMTKLEQTLQFLQQQEERLWFWGVDRSDDPNFSAELVQEAGLRLDRRAEFPRRSANVTLSPEQRVPAVLLAPVRRGLAHSIDTGRVSVAGN
;
A
#
# COMPACT_ATOMS: atom_id res chain seq x y z
N MET A 1 14.27 -15.97 -28.14
CA MET A 1 13.08 -15.80 -27.28
C MET A 1 13.36 -14.66 -26.32
N PRO A 2 12.51 -13.61 -26.20
CA PRO A 2 12.79 -12.57 -25.23
C PRO A 2 12.55 -13.16 -23.82
N VAL A 3 13.56 -13.03 -22.97
CA VAL A 3 13.46 -13.36 -21.56
C VAL A 3 12.37 -12.46 -20.99
N LYS A 4 11.23 -13.01 -20.58
CA LYS A 4 10.23 -12.23 -19.81
C LYS A 4 10.95 -11.78 -18.55
N ALA A 5 11.44 -10.56 -18.54
CA ALA A 5 11.96 -9.94 -17.33
C ALA A 5 10.85 -10.05 -16.29
N ASN A 6 11.13 -10.80 -15.21
CA ASN A 6 10.18 -11.12 -14.16
C ASN A 6 9.99 -9.88 -13.27
N HIS A 7 9.41 -8.84 -13.85
CA HIS A 7 9.02 -7.64 -13.12
C HIS A 7 7.95 -8.07 -12.13
N ARG A 8 8.23 -7.94 -10.84
CA ARG A 8 7.24 -8.16 -9.78
C ARG A 8 7.08 -6.86 -9.01
N ASN A 9 5.84 -6.40 -8.87
CA ASN A 9 5.53 -5.25 -8.03
C ASN A 9 5.67 -5.67 -6.56
N GLU A 10 6.28 -4.80 -5.76
CA GLU A 10 6.40 -5.00 -4.32
C GLU A 10 5.51 -3.98 -3.59
N TYR A 11 4.75 -4.47 -2.62
CA TYR A 11 3.88 -3.65 -1.79
C TYR A 11 4.29 -3.81 -0.34
N GLN A 12 4.82 -2.74 0.25
CA GLN A 12 5.11 -2.68 1.67
C GLN A 12 3.92 -2.06 2.38
N CYS A 13 3.40 -2.75 3.39
CA CYS A 13 2.20 -2.36 4.12
C CYS A 13 2.54 -2.19 5.59
N THR A 14 2.10 -1.09 6.20
CA THR A 14 2.24 -0.86 7.64
C THR A 14 0.91 -0.42 8.22
N ILE A 15 0.71 -0.68 9.50
CA ILE A 15 -0.49 -0.26 10.23
C ILE A 15 -0.11 0.28 11.59
N GLU A 16 -0.70 1.41 11.96
CA GLU A 16 -0.52 2.05 13.27
C GLU A 16 -1.86 2.61 13.74
N VAL A 17 -2.08 2.67 15.05
CA VAL A 17 -3.25 3.37 15.61
C VAL A 17 -2.86 4.83 15.80
N ASN A 18 -3.60 5.75 15.19
CA ASN A 18 -3.36 7.18 15.36
C ASN A 18 -3.91 7.68 16.71
N GLN A 19 -3.63 8.94 17.04
CA GLN A 19 -4.07 9.58 18.29
C GLN A 19 -5.60 9.60 18.47
N ASN A 20 -6.36 9.51 17.38
CA ASN A 20 -7.82 9.47 17.39
C ASN A 20 -8.38 8.03 17.44
N GLY A 21 -7.54 7.03 17.72
CA GLY A 21 -7.93 5.63 17.78
C GLY A 21 -8.23 4.97 16.44
N LYS A 22 -8.00 5.65 15.30
CA LYS A 22 -8.20 5.08 13.97
C LYS A 22 -6.95 4.34 13.51
N TYR A 23 -7.15 3.24 12.79
CA TYR A 23 -6.09 2.52 12.13
C TYR A 23 -5.64 3.32 10.89
N CYS A 24 -4.38 3.74 10.88
CA CYS A 24 -3.71 4.33 9.75
C CYS A 24 -2.91 3.25 9.03
N VAL A 25 -3.37 2.89 7.83
CA VAL A 25 -2.65 1.94 6.97
C VAL A 25 -1.89 2.73 5.93
N ARG A 26 -0.59 2.46 5.80
CA ARG A 26 0.28 3.06 4.79
C ARG A 26 0.75 1.94 3.86
N VAL A 27 0.74 2.22 2.56
CA VAL A 27 1.16 1.30 1.51
C VAL A 27 2.19 2.01 0.63
N ARG A 28 3.34 1.39 0.44
CA ARG A 28 4.34 1.83 -0.53
C ARG A 28 4.37 0.81 -1.67
N ALA A 29 3.83 1.19 -2.81
CA ALA A 29 3.85 0.38 -4.03
C ALA A 29 5.12 0.69 -4.82
N MET A 30 5.94 -0.32 -5.07
CA MET A 30 7.15 -0.26 -5.87
C MET A 30 6.89 -1.03 -7.17
N PHE A 31 6.69 -0.27 -8.25
CA PHE A 31 6.37 -0.81 -9.57
C PHE A 31 7.64 -1.04 -10.37
N THR A 32 7.99 -2.31 -10.57
CA THR A 32 9.30 -2.68 -11.15
C THR A 32 9.33 -2.58 -12.67
N ARG A 33 8.18 -2.66 -13.35
CA ARG A 33 8.10 -2.53 -14.82
C ARG A 33 8.60 -1.16 -15.30
N LYS A 34 8.38 -0.11 -14.51
CA LYS A 34 8.72 1.28 -14.82
C LYS A 34 9.65 1.95 -13.80
N GLY A 35 10.05 1.22 -12.76
CA GLY A 35 11.04 1.66 -11.78
C GLY A 35 10.62 2.86 -10.92
N TRP A 36 9.36 2.89 -10.47
CA TRP A 36 8.82 4.03 -9.70
C TRP A 36 8.06 3.59 -8.46
N THR A 37 7.85 4.52 -7.52
CA THR A 37 7.20 4.24 -6.23
C THR A 37 6.02 5.17 -5.98
N LEU A 38 4.90 4.62 -5.54
CA LEU A 38 3.71 5.37 -5.14
C LEU A 38 3.38 5.11 -3.65
N PRO A 39 3.67 6.07 -2.77
CA PRO A 39 3.28 5.99 -1.36
C PRO A 39 1.84 6.51 -1.16
N VAL A 40 0.97 5.68 -0.59
CA VAL A 40 -0.43 6.01 -0.27
C VAL A 40 -0.79 5.60 1.15
N TYR A 41 -1.86 6.18 1.68
CA TYR A 41 -2.42 5.77 2.96
C TYR A 41 -3.93 5.92 2.99
N PHE A 42 -4.56 5.22 3.94
CA PHE A 42 -5.97 5.41 4.29
C PHE A 42 -6.19 5.23 5.79
N LEU A 43 -7.37 5.64 6.26
CA LEU A 43 -7.79 5.48 7.64
C LEU A 43 -9.00 4.56 7.72
N ALA A 44 -9.04 3.70 8.73
CA ALA A 44 -10.18 2.84 9.03
C ALA A 44 -10.47 2.81 10.53
N SER A 45 -11.73 2.59 10.90
CA SER A 45 -12.17 2.57 12.30
C SER A 45 -11.90 1.24 13.00
N THR A 46 -11.75 0.15 12.25
CA THR A 46 -11.50 -1.19 12.80
C THR A 46 -10.41 -1.91 12.03
N PHE A 47 -9.81 -2.91 12.66
CA PHE A 47 -8.79 -3.74 12.02
C PHE A 47 -9.37 -4.49 10.80
N ASP A 48 -10.55 -5.10 10.91
CA ASP A 48 -11.16 -5.81 9.78
C ASP A 48 -11.45 -4.90 8.59
N ARG A 49 -11.99 -3.69 8.85
CA ARG A 49 -12.17 -2.68 7.78
C ARG A 49 -10.84 -2.27 7.18
N SER A 50 -9.78 -2.21 7.98
CA SER A 50 -8.42 -1.95 7.49
C SER A 50 -7.96 -3.03 6.53
N MET A 51 -8.21 -4.31 6.85
CA MET A 51 -7.78 -5.44 6.03
C MET A 51 -8.56 -5.53 4.72
N THR A 52 -9.89 -5.37 4.77
CA THR A 52 -10.72 -5.31 3.55
C THR A 52 -10.33 -4.15 2.65
N LYS A 53 -10.08 -2.96 3.22
CA LYS A 53 -9.65 -1.81 2.42
C LYS A 53 -8.25 -1.99 1.87
N LEU A 54 -7.35 -2.64 2.61
CA LEU A 54 -6.00 -2.97 2.12
C LEU A 54 -6.05 -3.90 0.91
N GLU A 55 -6.88 -4.95 0.94
CA GLU A 55 -7.11 -5.84 -0.21
C GLU A 55 -7.56 -5.04 -1.45
N GLN A 56 -8.58 -4.21 -1.30
CA GLN A 56 -9.09 -3.35 -2.37
C GLN A 56 -8.02 -2.39 -2.89
N THR A 57 -7.20 -1.84 -1.98
CA THR A 57 -6.09 -0.94 -2.31
C THR A 57 -5.04 -1.63 -3.16
N LEU A 58 -4.58 -2.81 -2.75
CA LEU A 58 -3.60 -3.58 -3.50
C LEU A 58 -4.15 -3.98 -4.88
N GLN A 59 -5.43 -4.38 -4.94
CA GLN A 59 -6.09 -4.72 -6.19
C GLN A 59 -6.18 -3.52 -7.15
N PHE A 60 -6.54 -2.34 -6.62
CA PHE A 60 -6.59 -1.10 -7.39
C PHE A 60 -5.21 -0.70 -7.92
N LEU A 61 -4.19 -0.67 -7.05
CA LEU A 61 -2.82 -0.29 -7.42
C LEU A 61 -2.26 -1.20 -8.52
N GLN A 62 -2.51 -2.50 -8.40
CA GLN A 62 -2.12 -3.49 -9.38
C GLN A 62 -2.83 -3.31 -10.72
N GLN A 63 -4.14 -3.04 -10.72
CA GLN A 63 -4.93 -2.89 -11.96
C GLN A 63 -4.71 -1.55 -12.66
N GLN A 64 -4.39 -0.50 -11.90
CA GLN A 64 -4.28 0.86 -12.41
C GLN A 64 -2.82 1.30 -12.60
N GLU A 65 -1.83 0.40 -12.48
CA GLU A 65 -0.40 0.73 -12.60
C GLU A 65 -0.10 1.62 -13.81
N GLU A 66 -0.54 1.24 -15.01
CA GLU A 66 -0.24 1.99 -16.24
C GLU A 66 -0.85 3.40 -16.23
N ARG A 67 -2.09 3.53 -15.74
CA ARG A 67 -2.74 4.84 -15.59
C ARG A 67 -2.02 5.67 -14.54
N LEU A 68 -1.76 5.10 -13.37
CA LEU A 68 -1.06 5.78 -12.28
C LEU A 68 0.35 6.24 -12.70
N TRP A 69 1.07 5.44 -13.50
CA TRP A 69 2.38 5.78 -14.05
C TRP A 69 2.32 6.93 -15.06
N PHE A 70 1.39 6.85 -16.03
CA PHE A 70 1.25 7.87 -17.07
C PHE A 70 1.05 9.27 -16.47
N TRP A 71 0.24 9.36 -15.41
CA TRP A 71 -0.08 10.64 -14.77
C TRP A 71 0.90 11.04 -13.67
N GLY A 72 1.58 10.07 -13.03
CA GLY A 72 2.48 10.33 -11.91
C GLY A 72 3.94 10.55 -12.28
N VAL A 73 4.38 10.10 -13.46
CA VAL A 73 5.81 10.13 -13.86
C VAL A 73 6.02 10.55 -15.31
N ASP A 74 5.21 10.06 -16.26
CA ASP A 74 5.58 10.17 -17.68
C ASP A 74 5.03 11.42 -18.39
N ARG A 75 3.80 11.89 -18.13
CA ARG A 75 3.15 12.88 -19.02
C ARG A 75 2.04 13.79 -18.45
N SER A 76 1.92 14.02 -17.15
CA SER A 76 0.94 15.02 -16.69
C SER A 76 1.55 16.40 -16.52
N ASP A 77 1.07 17.37 -17.31
CA ASP A 77 1.18 18.81 -16.99
C ASP A 77 0.44 19.17 -15.68
N ASP A 78 -0.32 18.24 -15.09
CA ASP A 78 -1.01 18.40 -13.80
C ASP A 78 -0.64 17.28 -12.78
N PRO A 79 0.24 17.55 -11.82
CA PRO A 79 0.62 16.60 -10.76
C PRO A 79 -0.53 16.24 -9.80
N ASN A 80 -1.69 16.89 -9.90
CA ASN A 80 -2.84 16.62 -9.04
C ASN A 80 -3.73 15.47 -9.54
N PHE A 81 -3.63 15.07 -10.81
CA PHE A 81 -4.53 14.04 -11.35
C PHE A 81 -4.28 12.64 -10.73
N SER A 82 -3.03 12.30 -10.46
CA SER A 82 -2.71 11.08 -9.69
C SER A 82 -3.28 11.13 -8.27
N ALA A 83 -3.38 12.32 -7.67
CA ALA A 83 -3.99 12.52 -6.36
C ALA A 83 -5.51 12.32 -6.40
N GLU A 84 -6.16 12.77 -7.49
CA GLU A 84 -7.59 12.57 -7.72
C GLU A 84 -7.93 11.09 -7.90
N LEU A 85 -7.19 10.37 -8.75
CA LEU A 85 -7.43 8.95 -9.01
C LEU A 85 -7.26 8.08 -7.75
N VAL A 86 -6.25 8.37 -6.92
CA VAL A 86 -6.11 7.67 -5.63
C VAL A 86 -7.22 8.09 -4.65
N GLN A 87 -7.69 9.34 -4.70
CA GLN A 87 -8.80 9.83 -3.87
C GLN A 87 -10.14 9.20 -4.24
N GLU A 88 -10.41 8.96 -5.52
CA GLU A 88 -11.58 8.18 -5.98
C GLU A 88 -11.58 6.77 -5.39
N ALA A 89 -10.39 6.16 -5.25
CA ALA A 89 -10.21 4.89 -4.56
C ALA A 89 -10.26 5.00 -3.03
N GLY A 90 -10.53 6.19 -2.47
CA GLY A 90 -10.55 6.45 -1.03
C GLY A 90 -9.17 6.41 -0.36
N LEU A 91 -8.11 6.65 -1.14
CA LEU A 91 -6.73 6.72 -0.68
C LEU A 91 -6.25 8.17 -0.68
N ARG A 92 -5.14 8.42 -0.01
CA ARG A 92 -4.45 9.71 -0.02
C ARG A 92 -2.98 9.48 -0.30
N LEU A 93 -2.33 10.41 -1.00
CA LEU A 93 -0.88 10.37 -1.16
C LEU A 93 -0.20 10.50 0.21
N ASP A 94 0.72 9.60 0.50
CA ASP A 94 1.52 9.64 1.71
C ASP A 94 2.79 10.46 1.48
N ARG A 95 2.75 11.72 1.93
CA ARG A 95 3.85 12.70 1.79
C ARG A 95 4.85 12.66 2.94
N ARG A 96 4.73 11.72 3.88
CA ARG A 96 5.66 11.60 5.02
C ARG A 96 6.99 11.06 4.51
N ALA A 97 8.10 11.69 4.91
CA ALA A 97 9.44 11.29 4.49
C ALA A 97 9.80 9.88 4.96
N GLU A 98 9.41 9.52 6.19
CA GLU A 98 9.73 8.24 6.80
C GLU A 98 8.61 7.22 6.61
N PHE A 99 8.98 6.00 6.24
CA PHE A 99 8.08 4.84 6.20
C PHE A 99 8.47 3.86 7.30
N PRO A 100 7.52 3.30 8.06
CA PRO A 100 7.85 2.48 9.22
C PRO A 100 8.66 1.25 8.81
N ARG A 101 9.71 0.94 9.58
CA ARG A 101 10.59 -0.21 9.30
C ARG A 101 9.89 -1.57 9.50
N ARG A 102 8.86 -1.61 10.34
CA ARG A 102 8.04 -2.81 10.54
C ARG A 102 6.93 -2.83 9.49
N SER A 103 7.20 -3.48 8.36
CA SER A 103 6.24 -3.66 7.28
C SER A 103 5.98 -5.12 6.98
N ALA A 104 4.78 -5.40 6.48
CA ALA A 104 4.47 -6.64 5.80
C ALA A 104 4.61 -6.42 4.29
N ASN A 105 5.29 -7.33 3.60
CA ASN A 105 5.59 -7.17 2.19
C ASN A 105 4.81 -8.18 1.34
N VAL A 106 4.34 -7.75 0.18
CA VAL A 106 3.67 -8.58 -0.83
C VAL A 106 4.36 -8.39 -2.16
N THR A 107 4.64 -9.47 -2.86
CA THR A 107 5.29 -9.43 -4.18
C THR A 107 4.43 -10.11 -5.22
N LEU A 108 4.01 -9.37 -6.25
CA LEU A 108 3.04 -9.80 -7.26
C LEU A 108 3.57 -9.56 -8.68
N SER A 109 3.33 -10.48 -9.60
CA SER A 109 3.56 -10.19 -11.03
C SER A 109 2.49 -9.21 -11.51
N PRO A 110 2.80 -8.14 -12.29
CA PRO A 110 1.88 -7.10 -12.73
C PRO A 110 0.55 -7.60 -13.31
N GLU A 111 0.58 -8.75 -13.98
CA GLU A 111 -0.58 -9.35 -14.64
C GLU A 111 -1.52 -10.11 -13.69
N GLN A 112 -1.09 -10.36 -12.45
CA GLN A 112 -1.82 -11.15 -11.48
C GLN A 112 -2.72 -10.27 -10.61
N ARG A 113 -3.99 -10.67 -10.43
CA ARG A 113 -4.86 -10.11 -9.37
C ARG A 113 -4.32 -10.52 -8.00
N VAL A 114 -4.59 -9.71 -6.97
CA VAL A 114 -4.15 -10.00 -5.60
C VAL A 114 -4.90 -11.23 -5.07
N PRO A 115 -4.24 -12.39 -4.90
CA PRO A 115 -4.90 -13.57 -4.38
C PRO A 115 -5.08 -13.43 -2.86
N ALA A 116 -6.25 -13.79 -2.33
CA ALA A 116 -6.54 -13.75 -0.89
C ALA A 116 -5.50 -14.51 -0.04
N VAL A 117 -4.93 -15.60 -0.57
CA VAL A 117 -3.88 -16.39 0.11
C VAL A 117 -2.61 -15.58 0.40
N LEU A 118 -2.28 -14.58 -0.43
CA LEU A 118 -1.12 -13.71 -0.21
C LEU A 118 -1.39 -12.63 0.85
N LEU A 119 -2.66 -12.41 1.21
CA LEU A 119 -3.04 -11.42 2.23
C LEU A 119 -3.07 -12.01 3.64
N ALA A 120 -3.20 -13.33 3.79
CA ALA A 120 -3.20 -13.95 5.12
C ALA A 120 -1.90 -13.70 5.91
N PRO A 121 -0.69 -13.85 5.33
CA PRO A 121 0.56 -13.47 6.00
C PRO A 121 0.63 -11.98 6.34
N VAL A 122 0.15 -11.12 5.44
CA VAL A 122 0.11 -9.65 5.64
C VAL A 122 -0.76 -9.30 6.83
N ARG A 123 -1.98 -9.83 6.85
CA ARG A 123 -2.93 -9.63 7.96
C ARG A 123 -2.30 -10.04 9.30
N ARG A 124 -1.62 -11.19 9.36
CA ARG A 124 -0.91 -11.63 10.57
C ARG A 124 0.23 -10.68 10.97
N GLY A 125 1.07 -10.27 10.02
CA GLY A 125 2.17 -9.34 10.30
C GLY A 125 1.69 -7.97 10.77
N LEU A 126 0.60 -7.47 10.19
CA LEU A 126 -0.03 -6.21 10.58
C LEU A 126 -0.70 -6.30 11.97
N ALA A 127 -1.37 -7.41 12.29
CA ALA A 127 -1.92 -7.65 13.62
C ALA A 127 -0.81 -7.65 14.69
N HIS A 128 0.27 -8.41 14.44
CA HIS A 128 1.41 -8.47 15.36
C HIS A 128 2.09 -7.10 15.59
N SER A 129 2.13 -6.26 14.55
CA SER A 129 2.67 -4.90 14.64
C SER A 129 1.86 -4.00 15.58
N ILE A 130 0.52 -4.15 15.58
CA ILE A 130 -0.36 -3.42 16.52
C ILE A 130 -0.15 -3.88 17.95
N ASP A 131 -0.10 -5.19 18.17
CA ASP A 131 0.06 -5.76 19.52
C ASP A 131 1.39 -5.34 20.14
N THR A 132 2.48 -5.37 19.36
CA THR A 132 3.80 -4.94 19.84
C THR A 132 3.87 -3.43 20.07
N GLY A 133 3.18 -2.63 19.25
CA GLY A 133 3.05 -1.19 19.45
C GLY A 133 2.35 -0.84 20.76
N ARG A 134 1.30 -1.59 21.12
CA ARG A 134 0.60 -1.43 22.40
C ARG A 134 1.46 -1.81 23.61
N VAL A 135 2.22 -2.89 23.52
CA VAL A 135 3.15 -3.30 24.59
C VAL A 135 4.23 -2.25 24.83
N SER A 136 4.71 -1.58 23.77
CA SER A 136 5.71 -0.52 23.90
C SER A 136 5.18 0.76 24.58
N VAL A 137 3.88 1.04 24.49
CA VAL A 137 3.24 2.22 25.12
C VAL A 137 2.87 1.94 26.58
N ALA A 138 2.59 0.68 26.95
CA ALA A 138 2.21 0.28 28.31
C ALA A 138 3.41 -0.03 29.24
N GLY A 139 4.64 0.00 28.72
CA GLY A 139 5.86 -0.39 29.43
C GLY A 139 6.78 0.77 29.81
N ASN A 140 6.24 1.93 30.18
CA ASN A 140 7.03 3.08 30.64
C ASN A 140 6.47 3.69 31.92
#